data_AF-A0A540L871-F1
#
_entry.id   AF-A0A540L871-F1
#
_cell.length_a   1.000
_cell.length_b   1.000
_cell.length_c   1.000
_cell.angle_alpha   90.00
_cell.angle_beta   90.00
_cell.angle_gamma   90.00
#
_symmetry.space_group_name_H-M   'P 1'
#
loop_
_entity.id
_entity.type
_entity.pdbx_description
1 polymer ?
#
loop_
_entity_poly.entity_id
_entity_poly.type
_entity_poly.pdbx_seq_one_letter_code
_entity_poly.pdbx_strand_id
1 'polypeptide(L)'
;MDQYEKVEKIGEGTYGVVYKARDRVTNETIALKKIRLEQEDEGVPSTAIREISLLKEMQHGNIVRKMSKISLTDQEIYEFSQSTA
;
A
#
# COMPACT_ATOMS: atom_id res chain seq x y z
N MET A 1 -8.45 11.55 -0.20
CA MET A 1 -7.21 11.18 0.51
C MET A 1 -7.17 11.70 1.96
N ASP A 2 -8.26 12.27 2.49
CA ASP A 2 -8.22 12.99 3.78
C ASP A 2 -8.01 12.12 5.02
N GLN A 3 -8.12 10.79 4.89
CA GLN A 3 -7.91 9.84 5.98
C GLN A 3 -6.42 9.59 6.29
N TYR A 4 -5.50 9.76 5.34
CA TYR A 4 -4.10 9.40 5.54
C TYR A 4 -3.17 10.57 5.27
N GLU A 5 -2.33 10.89 6.24
CA GLU A 5 -1.32 11.94 6.16
C GLU A 5 0.02 11.33 5.77
N LYS A 6 0.49 11.60 4.53
CA LYS A 6 1.84 11.21 4.10
C LYS A 6 2.86 12.00 4.91
N VAL A 7 3.76 11.30 5.61
CA VAL A 7 4.78 11.90 6.48
C VAL A 7 6.10 12.03 5.73
N GLU A 8 6.63 10.92 5.24
CA GLU A 8 7.94 10.88 4.58
C GLU A 8 8.04 9.72 3.59
N LYS A 9 8.93 9.84 2.60
CA LYS A 9 9.28 8.73 1.71
C LYS A 9 10.28 7.82 2.43
N ILE A 10 9.95 6.54 2.55
CA ILE A 10 10.79 5.54 3.24
C ILE A 10 11.45 4.54 2.29
N GLY A 11 11.01 4.46 1.04
CA GLY A 11 11.63 3.57 0.06
C GLY A 11 11.14 3.79 -1.36
N GLU A 12 11.93 3.29 -2.31
CA GLU A 12 11.57 3.22 -3.73
C GLU A 12 12.04 1.88 -4.28
N GLY A 13 11.15 1.20 -4.99
CA GLY A 13 11.46 -0.03 -5.69
C GLY A 13 10.96 0.03 -7.13
N THR A 14 11.21 -1.04 -7.87
CA THR A 14 10.84 -1.17 -9.29
C THR A 14 9.37 -0.83 -9.56
N TYR A 15 8.46 -1.24 -8.66
CA TYR A 15 7.02 -1.11 -8.85
C TYR A 15 6.41 0.15 -8.24
N GLY A 16 7.20 1.00 -7.55
CA GLY A 16 6.65 2.21 -6.95
C GLY A 16 7.40 2.74 -5.74
N VAL A 17 6.76 3.68 -5.06
CA VAL A 17 7.34 4.43 -3.93
C VAL A 17 6.59 4.10 -2.65
N VAL A 18 7.33 3.83 -1.57
CA VAL A 18 6.76 3.58 -0.25
C VAL A 18 6.93 4.83 0.61
N TYR A 19 5.82 5.29 1.19
CA TYR A 19 5.76 6.39 2.13
C TYR A 19 5.38 5.88 3.51
N LYS A 20 5.96 6.44 4.56
CA LYS A 20 5.38 6.36 5.89
C LYS A 20 4.24 7.37 5.96
N ALA A 21 3.12 6.96 6.49
CA ALA A 21 1.95 7.81 6.67
C ALA A 21 1.29 7.54 8.02
N ARG A 22 0.43 8.47 8.41
CA ARG A 22 -0.40 8.36 9.62
C ARG A 22 -1.86 8.28 9.22
N ASP A 23 -2.56 7.26 9.68
CA ASP A 23 -4.02 7.22 9.61
C ASP A 23 -4.57 8.27 10.59
N ARG A 24 -5.33 9.24 10.10
CA ARG A 24 -5.90 10.33 10.92
C ARG A 24 -7.05 9.87 11.80
N VAL A 25 -7.65 8.72 11.51
CA VAL A 25 -8.77 8.16 12.29
C VAL A 25 -8.23 7.31 13.44
N THR A 26 -7.28 6.40 13.16
CA THR A 26 -6.73 5.50 14.18
C THR A 26 -5.47 6.04 14.86
N ASN A 27 -4.87 7.09 14.29
CA ASN A 27 -3.57 7.65 14.69
C ASN A 27 -2.40 6.64 14.55
N GLU A 28 -2.60 5.55 13.83
CA GLU A 28 -1.59 4.52 13.60
C GLU A 28 -0.60 4.94 12.51
N THR A 29 0.65 4.52 12.68
CA THR A 29 1.66 4.63 11.63
C THR A 29 1.55 3.46 10.66
N ILE A 30 1.43 3.78 9.39
CA ILE A 30 1.27 2.83 8.29
C ILE A 30 2.30 3.09 7.19
N ALA A 31 2.55 2.08 6.36
CA ALA A 31 3.27 2.27 5.11
C ALA A 31 2.27 2.32 3.94
N LEU A 32 2.45 3.33 3.08
CA LEU A 32 1.70 3.56 1.84
C LEU A 32 2.61 3.27 0.64
N LYS A 33 2.39 2.15 -0.03
CA LYS A 33 3.05 1.87 -1.31
C LYS A 33 2.21 2.44 -2.45
N LYS A 34 2.70 3.51 -3.07
CA LYS A 34 2.16 4.08 -4.31
C LYS A 34 2.75 3.29 -5.48
N ILE A 35 1.91 2.51 -6.15
CA ILE A 35 2.31 1.73 -7.34
C ILE A 35 2.30 2.67 -8.56
N ARG A 36 3.35 2.58 -9.39
CA ARG A 36 3.39 3.27 -10.69
C ARG A 36 2.63 2.42 -11.71
N LEU A 37 1.63 3.00 -12.37
CA LEU A 37 1.00 2.39 -13.54
C LEU A 37 1.77 2.86 -14.76
N GLU A 38 2.58 1.99 -15.35
CA GLU A 38 3.40 2.31 -16.53
C GLU A 38 2.59 2.26 -17.84
N GLN A 39 1.44 1.58 -17.83
CA GLN A 39 0.47 1.59 -18.93
C GLN A 39 -0.93 1.84 -18.36
N GLU A 40 -1.52 2.98 -18.74
CA GLU A 40 -2.85 3.42 -18.27
C GLU A 40 -3.96 2.44 -18.68
N ASP A 41 -3.73 1.62 -19.72
CA ASP A 41 -4.70 0.69 -20.30
C ASP A 41 -4.72 -0.72 -19.67
N GLU A 42 -3.69 -1.12 -18.89
CA GLU A 42 -3.60 -2.48 -18.34
C GLU A 42 -4.18 -2.63 -16.91
N GLY A 43 -4.65 -1.53 -16.31
CA GLY A 43 -5.21 -1.56 -14.95
C GLY A 43 -4.17 -1.96 -13.90
N VAL A 44 -4.58 -2.71 -12.87
CA VAL A 44 -3.67 -3.13 -11.78
C VAL A 44 -2.76 -4.26 -12.27
N PRO A 45 -1.42 -4.14 -12.16
CA PRO A 45 -0.50 -5.21 -12.55
C PRO A 45 -0.82 -6.54 -11.87
N SER A 46 -0.79 -7.64 -12.61
CA SER A 46 -1.07 -8.99 -12.07
C SER A 46 -0.11 -9.39 -10.95
N THR A 47 1.11 -8.86 -10.95
CA THR A 47 2.10 -9.01 -9.87
C THR A 47 1.62 -8.39 -8.57
N ALA A 48 1.02 -7.20 -8.60
CA ALA A 48 0.45 -6.54 -7.43
C ALA A 48 -0.76 -7.32 -6.89
N ILE A 49 -1.63 -7.81 -7.78
CA ILE A 49 -2.76 -8.67 -7.39
C ILE A 49 -2.24 -9.95 -6.70
N ARG A 50 -1.21 -10.59 -7.26
CA ARG A 50 -0.61 -11.81 -6.69
C ARG A 50 -0.03 -11.55 -5.30
N GLU A 51 0.70 -10.45 -5.11
CA GLU A 51 1.21 -10.06 -3.79
C GLU A 51 0.08 -9.85 -2.77
N ILE A 52 -1.01 -9.18 -3.18
CA ILE A 52 -2.17 -8.95 -2.31
C ILE A 52 -2.83 -10.27 -1.91
N SER A 53 -3.08 -11.17 -2.86
CA SER A 53 -3.73 -12.46 -2.57
C SER A 53 -2.91 -13.31 -1.61
N LEU A 54 -1.60 -13.41 -1.82
CA LEU A 54 -0.71 -14.15 -0.92
C LEU A 54 -0.71 -13.55 0.49
N LEU A 55 -0.63 -12.22 0.61
CA LEU A 55 -0.62 -11.56 1.92
C LEU A 55 -1.97 -11.59 2.63
N LYS A 56 -3.09 -11.73 1.91
CA LYS A 56 -4.43 -11.92 2.51
C LYS A 56 -4.59 -13.28 3.16
N GLU A 57 -3.96 -14.31 2.59
CA GLU A 57 -4.00 -15.67 3.11
C GLU A 57 -3.05 -15.87 4.30
N MET A 58 -2.06 -14.98 4.47
CA MET A 58 -1.08 -15.03 5.55
C MET A 58 -1.51 -14.21 6.77
N GLN A 59 -2.07 -14.89 7.79
CA GLN A 59 -2.42 -14.30 9.08
C GLN A 59 -1.51 -14.84 10.18
N HIS A 60 -0.40 -14.16 10.43
CA HIS A 60 0.57 -14.54 11.46
C HIS A 60 1.18 -13.30 12.10
N GLY A 61 1.44 -13.31 13.41
CA GLY A 61 1.95 -12.13 14.14
C GLY A 61 3.28 -11.57 13.64
N ASN A 62 4.10 -12.41 13.01
CA ASN A 62 5.40 -12.01 12.43
C ASN A 62 5.35 -11.73 10.92
N ILE A 63 4.15 -11.72 10.32
CA ILE A 63 3.96 -11.44 8.91
C ILE A 63 3.18 -10.14 8.81
N VAL A 64 3.72 -9.20 8.05
CA VAL A 64 3.13 -7.88 7.84
C VAL A 64 1.69 -8.02 7.36
N ARG A 65 0.75 -7.54 8.18
CA ARG A 65 -0.67 -7.58 7.84
C ARG A 65 -0.99 -6.49 6.81
N LYS A 66 -1.51 -6.91 5.66
CA LYS A 66 -1.87 -6.01 4.57
C LYS A 66 -3.31 -5.52 4.72
N MET A 67 -3.49 -4.21 4.92
CA MET A 67 -4.82 -3.58 4.85
C MET A 67 -5.12 -3.29 3.37
N SER A 68 -5.88 -4.17 2.75
CA SER A 68 -6.11 -4.13 1.30
C SER A 68 -7.20 -3.08 0.95
N LYS A 69 -6.86 -1.80 0.96
CA LYS A 69 -7.76 -0.76 0.42
C LYS A 69 -7.17 -0.22 -0.88
N ILE A 70 -7.70 -0.66 -2.01
CA ILE A 70 -7.34 -0.09 -3.32
C ILE A 70 -8.28 1.09 -3.56
N SER A 71 -7.74 2.31 -3.58
CA SER A 71 -8.50 3.51 -3.96
C SER A 71 -8.06 3.95 -5.34
N LEU A 72 -8.91 3.73 -6.34
CA LEU A 72 -8.75 4.24 -7.70
C LEU A 72 -9.24 5.68 -7.73
N THR A 73 -8.43 6.61 -7.25
CA THR A 73 -8.66 8.04 -7.47
C THR A 73 -7.38 8.59 -8.08
N ASP A 74 -7.48 9.13 -9.29
CA ASP A 74 -6.38 9.75 -10.05
C ASP A 74 -5.23 8.79 -10.49
N GLN A 75 -5.55 7.62 -11.05
CA GLN A 75 -4.56 6.67 -11.63
C GLN A 75 -3.48 6.16 -10.65
N GLU A 76 -3.69 6.31 -9.34
CA GLU A 76 -2.74 5.90 -8.32
C GLU A 76 -3.31 4.75 -7.49
N ILE A 77 -2.55 3.67 -7.35
CA ILE A 77 -2.90 2.55 -6.46
C ILE A 77 -2.08 2.66 -5.18
N TYR A 78 -2.77 2.64 -4.04
CA TYR A 78 -2.18 2.65 -2.72
C TYR A 78 -2.34 1.29 -2.06
N GLU A 79 -1.23 0.69 -1.59
CA GLU A 79 -1.27 -0.45 -0.68
C GLU A 79 -0.89 0.00 0.74
N PHE A 80 -1.62 -0.50 1.72
CA PHE A 80 -1.46 -0.16 3.13
C PHE A 80 -0.91 -1.37 3.88
N SER A 81 0.17 -1.18 4.63
CA SER A 81 0.64 -2.17 5.60
C SER A 81 0.82 -1.56 6.98
N GLN A 82 0.47 -2.34 8.01
CA GLN A 82 0.81 -2.02 9.39
C GLN A 82 2.20 -2.56 9.70
N SER A 83 3.00 -1.77 10.42
CA SER A 83 4.27 -2.26 10.98
C SER A 83 3.94 -3.30 12.04
N THR A 84 4.43 -4.54 11.89
CA THR A 84 4.52 -5.47 13.01
C THR A 84 5.62 -4.97 13.94
N ALA A 85 5.26 -4.72 15.21
CA ALA A 85 6.19 -4.34 16.27
C ALA A 85 7.13 -5.50 16.62
#